data_AF-A0A0M3JQ61-F1
#
_entry.id   AF-A0A0M3JQ61-F1
#
_cell.length_a   1.000
_cell.length_b   1.000
_cell.length_c   1.000
_cell.angle_alpha   90.00
_cell.angle_beta   90.00
_cell.angle_gamma   90.00
#
_symmetry.space_group_name_H-M   'P 1'
#
loop_
_entity.id
_entity.type
_entity.pdbx_description
1 polymer ?
#
loop_
_entity_poly.entity_id
_entity_poly.type
_entity_poly.pdbx_seq_one_letter_code
_entity_poly.pdbx_strand_id
1 'polypeptide(L)' 'MASETICHELSHQWFGDTVTAQWWSDLFLNEGFATYFQTKSQLLAEPEQADFLVRFPF' A
#
# COMPACT_ATOMS: atom_id res chain seq x y z
N MET A 1 -6.10 0.06 -9.54
CA MET A 1 -5.69 0.23 -10.96
C MET A 1 -4.90 1.51 -11.25
N ALA A 2 -5.23 2.70 -10.69
CA ALA A 2 -4.29 3.84 -10.64
C ALA A 2 -4.15 4.38 -9.21
N SER A 3 -5.29 4.61 -8.54
CA SER A 3 -5.35 4.96 -7.10
C SER A 3 -4.61 3.94 -6.24
N GLU A 4 -4.74 2.65 -6.58
CA GLU A 4 -4.02 1.54 -5.96
C GLU A 4 -2.49 1.67 -6.03
N THR A 5 -1.94 1.79 -7.24
CA THR A 5 -0.51 1.99 -7.46
C THR A 5 -0.04 3.26 -6.77
N ILE A 6 -0.79 4.36 -6.86
CA ILE A 6 -0.45 5.59 -6.16
C ILE A 6 -0.37 5.35 -4.65
N CYS A 7 -1.33 4.63 -4.06
CA CYS A 7 -1.33 4.35 -2.63
C CYS A 7 -0.19 3.40 -2.21
N HIS A 8 0.15 2.42 -3.04
CA HIS A 8 1.32 1.54 -2.83
C HIS A 8 2.62 2.32 -2.86
N GLU A 9 2.87 3.06 -3.94
CA GLU A 9 4.10 3.83 -4.12
C GLU A 9 4.21 5.01 -3.14
N LEU A 10 3.09 5.61 -2.74
CA LEU A 10 3.08 6.62 -1.69
C LEU A 10 3.43 6.01 -0.32
N SER A 11 3.02 4.77 -0.05
CA SER A 11 3.38 4.08 1.19
C SER A 11 4.89 3.81 1.27
N HIS A 12 5.56 3.62 0.12
CA HIS A 12 7.01 3.46 0.06
C HIS A 12 7.79 4.68 0.56
N GLN A 13 7.20 5.89 0.54
CA GLN A 13 7.82 7.09 1.13
C GLN A 13 8.17 6.89 2.62
N TRP A 14 7.39 6.07 3.34
CA TRP A 14 7.71 5.67 4.71
C TRP A 14 8.38 4.30 4.78
N PHE A 15 7.86 3.29 4.08
CA PHE A 15 8.33 1.90 4.14
C PHE A 15 9.00 1.49 2.83
N GLY A 16 10.30 1.72 2.73
CA GLY A 16 11.07 1.64 1.50
C GLY A 16 12.13 2.74 1.48
N ASP A 17 11.68 3.99 1.58
CA ASP A 17 12.53 5.18 1.53
C ASP A 17 13.00 5.61 2.94
N THR A 18 12.08 5.85 3.88
CA THR A 18 12.44 6.31 5.25
C THR A 18 12.90 5.16 6.14
N VAL A 19 12.15 4.06 6.16
CA VAL A 19 12.51 2.81 6.84
C VAL A 19 12.76 1.76 5.77
N THR A 20 14.03 1.43 5.57
CA THR A 20 14.47 0.53 4.50
C THR A 20 14.89 -0.82 5.07
N ALA A 21 14.45 -1.91 4.42
CA ALA A 21 14.96 -3.25 4.67
C ALA A 21 16.51 -3.27 4.68
N GLN A 22 17.09 -3.94 5.67
CA GLN A 22 18.55 -3.99 5.81
C GLN A 22 19.21 -4.81 4.69
N TRP A 23 18.51 -5.83 4.19
CA TRP A 23 18.98 -6.66 3.09
C TRP A 23 17.83 -7.14 2.19
N TRP A 24 18.18 -7.59 0.99
CA TRP A 24 17.21 -8.05 -0.01
C TRP A 24 16.36 -9.23 0.42
N SER A 25 16.85 -10.06 1.36
CA SER A 25 16.05 -11.14 1.96
C SER A 25 14.83 -10.60 2.71
N ASP A 26 14.88 -9.36 3.19
CA ASP A 26 13.83 -8.71 3.96
C ASP A 26 13.01 -7.75 3.09
N LEU A 27 13.15 -7.79 1.76
CA LEU A 27 12.42 -6.93 0.83
C LEU A 27 10.89 -7.02 1.00
N PHE A 28 10.40 -8.18 1.45
CA PHE A 28 8.99 -8.38 1.77
C PHE A 28 8.47 -7.38 2.83
N LEU A 29 9.33 -6.83 3.69
CA LEU A 29 8.93 -5.80 4.65
C LEU A 29 8.50 -4.54 3.88
N ASN A 30 9.31 -4.06 2.94
CA ASN A 30 8.98 -2.87 2.15
C ASN A 30 7.69 -3.09 1.34
N GLU A 31 7.66 -4.14 0.51
CA GLU A 31 6.53 -4.42 -0.39
C GLU A 31 5.25 -4.83 0.37
N GLY A 32 5.42 -5.58 1.46
CA GLY A 32 4.31 -6.04 2.29
C GLY A 32 3.67 -4.89 3.07
N PHE A 33 4.47 -3.94 3.59
CA PHE A 33 3.92 -2.73 4.21
C PHE A 33 3.22 -1.85 3.19
N ALA A 34 3.80 -1.66 2.00
CA ALA A 34 3.15 -0.88 0.93
C ALA A 34 1.81 -1.51 0.52
N THR A 35 1.76 -2.84 0.34
CA THR A 35 0.52 -3.59 0.06
C THR A 35 -0.48 -3.49 1.21
N TYR A 36 -0.04 -3.55 2.46
CA TYR A 36 -0.92 -3.43 3.63
C TYR A 36 -1.58 -2.04 3.71
N PHE A 37 -0.82 -0.98 3.46
CA PHE A 37 -1.32 0.39 3.51
C PHE A 37 -2.06 0.81 2.25
N GLN A 38 -1.88 0.14 1.12
CA GLN A 38 -2.60 0.38 -0.14
C GLN A 38 -4.12 0.46 0.09
N THR A 39 -4.76 -0.64 0.51
CA THR A 39 -6.23 -0.68 0.70
C THR A 39 -6.70 0.28 1.78
N LYS A 40 -5.92 0.44 2.86
CA LYS A 40 -6.26 1.37 3.94
C LYS A 40 -6.26 2.82 3.47
N SER A 41 -5.26 3.21 2.68
CA SER A 41 -5.12 4.56 2.15
C SER A 41 -6.20 4.86 1.12
N GLN A 42 -6.54 3.89 0.26
CA GLN A 42 -7.65 4.01 -0.69
C GLN A 42 -8.99 4.21 0.02
N LEU A 43 -9.28 3.44 1.07
CA LEU A 43 -10.52 3.61 1.85
C LEU A 43 -10.63 4.98 2.52
N LEU A 44 -9.50 5.58 2.91
CA LEU A 44 -9.47 6.91 3.51
C LEU A 44 -9.59 8.02 2.46
N ALA A 45 -8.95 7.85 1.30
CA ALA A 45 -8.93 8.84 0.22
C ALA A 45 -10.22 8.83 -0.62
N GLU A 46 -10.80 7.66 -0.84
CA GLU A 46 -11.93 7.40 -1.73
C GLU A 46 -13.00 6.54 -1.01
N PRO A 47 -13.58 7.03 0.10
CA PRO A 47 -14.51 6.25 0.92
C PRO A 47 -15.77 5.81 0.15
N GLU A 48 -16.16 6.52 -0.91
CA GLU A 48 -17.25 6.13 -1.81
C GLU A 48 -16.98 4.82 -2.56
N GLN A 49 -15.71 4.41 -2.70
CA GLN A 49 -15.32 3.14 -3.30
C GLN A 49 -15.28 2.00 -2.28
N ALA A 50 -15.62 2.24 -1.01
CA ALA A 50 -15.49 1.25 0.05
C ALA A 50 -16.22 -0.07 -0.23
N ASP A 51 -17.42 -0.03 -0.82
CA ASP A 51 -18.15 -1.26 -1.17
C ASP A 51 -17.36 -2.09 -2.19
N PHE A 52 -16.79 -1.46 -3.21
CA PHE A 52 -15.93 -2.13 -4.19
C PHE A 52 -14.66 -2.68 -3.54
N LEU A 53 -13.94 -1.84 -2.78
CA LEU A 53 -12.66 -2.19 -2.16
C LEU A 53 -12.77 -3.28 -1.08
N VAL A 54 -13.87 -3.34 -0.34
CA VAL A 54 -14.11 -4.36 0.69
C VAL A 54 -14.64 -5.66 0.09
N ARG A 55 -15.48 -5.58 -0.93
CA ARG A 55 -16.13 -6.75 -1.53
C ARG A 55 -15.24 -7.51 -2.48
N PHE A 56 -14.25 -6.83 -3.06
CA PHE A 56 -13.37 -7.37 -4.08
C PHE A 56 -11.90 -7.05 -3.75
N PRO A 57 -11.35 -7.69 -2.69
CA PRO A 57 -9.94 -7.54 -2.36
C PRO A 57 -9.14 -8.37 -3.36
N PHE A 58 -8.60 -7.69 -4.37
CA PHE A 58 -7.66 -8.27 -5.32
C PHE A 58 -6.41 -7.41 -5.33
#